data_AF-A0A2P8I2P6-F1
#
_entry.id   AF-A0A2P8I2P6-F1
#
_cell.length_a   1.000
_cell.length_b   1.000
_cell.length_c   1.000
_cell.angle_alpha   90.00
_cell.angle_beta   90.00
_cell.angle_gamma   90.00
#
_symmetry.space_group_name_H-M   'P 1'
#
loop_
_entity.id
_entity.type
_entity.pdbx_description
1 polymer ?
#
loop_
_entity_poly.entity_id
_entity_poly.type
_entity_poly.pdbx_seq_one_letter_code
_entity_poly.pdbx_strand_id
1 'polypeptide(L)'
;MTSTGTEPFRRPGTLIRARPLASRFRPDHAGAAYRVFYQGVGHDGRGRLVTGSVFVPDGTPPAGGWPVVSYAHGTTGLSDRTAPSRTGLLRLERAHIATWLASGYAVTATDYEGLATPGPHPYFNGEAVSDDVIDIVRAARQLDHPLADRWLVAGFSQGGHAALFTALIATDYAPELDFLGTVALAPPVHLVRVIATRTSDAAALVCPFVPIVLAGMRTRYPDFGHGFLTERGTTLVDLAERVSLVEMFRATKATTNHETGMTDLTRHDHVARVLDECRVPIARLDRPVFLAAAGNDEIVPPAVIHDFADALAAAGSTVHLETYPEADHGTILTAAHPDATEWAATTAGHSPAPVTPSPRFDLLDATGDGYLRRDDYEVFALRLVQSFGHPPRSATAMAVRSGYRALWRALAAESDTDQDGRVGKAEFLAWAARATHTAFDRTLRPLATAVLALVDVNGTGVVERDEFLTLATRCGLPDADARTLFDRLDANHRGTVETDEIVHATKEFCLDPSPDKPGHWLFGRF
;
A
#
# COMPACT_ATOMS: atom_id res chain seq x y z
N MET A 1 25.31 37.96 -10.34
CA MET A 1 26.31 36.91 -10.65
C MET A 1 26.28 35.88 -9.53
N THR A 2 25.95 34.62 -9.87
CA THR A 2 26.20 33.33 -9.17
C THR A 2 25.00 32.41 -9.45
N SER A 3 25.08 31.23 -10.04
CA SER A 3 26.14 30.42 -10.64
C SER A 3 25.40 29.46 -11.57
N THR A 4 25.48 29.68 -12.89
CA THR A 4 25.11 28.68 -13.92
C THR A 4 26.22 27.63 -14.01
N GLY A 5 26.58 27.02 -12.87
CA GLY A 5 27.49 25.90 -12.83
C GLY A 5 26.69 24.68 -13.25
N THR A 6 26.85 24.25 -14.51
CA THR A 6 26.58 22.86 -14.87
C THR A 6 27.39 22.00 -13.91
N GLU A 7 26.73 21.31 -12.97
CA GLU A 7 27.39 20.28 -12.16
C GLU A 7 28.07 19.29 -13.13
N PRO A 8 29.31 18.86 -12.84
CA PRO A 8 29.99 17.90 -13.69
C PRO A 8 29.15 16.62 -13.78
N PHE A 9 28.98 16.08 -14.99
CA PHE A 9 28.24 14.84 -15.22
C PHE A 9 28.86 13.72 -14.38
N ARG A 10 28.12 13.26 -13.37
CA ARG A 10 28.49 12.09 -12.56
C ARG A 10 27.97 10.84 -13.24
N ARG A 11 28.50 9.67 -12.87
CA ARG A 11 27.94 8.40 -13.35
C ARG A 11 26.52 8.21 -12.80
N PRO A 12 25.58 7.66 -13.57
CA PRO A 12 24.28 7.25 -13.05
C PRO A 12 24.43 6.39 -11.78
N GLY A 13 23.57 6.63 -10.80
CA GLY A 13 23.64 6.04 -9.47
C GLY A 13 24.67 6.65 -8.52
N THR A 14 25.40 7.71 -8.89
CA THR A 14 26.33 8.37 -7.96
C THR A 14 25.55 9.05 -6.84
N LEU A 15 25.86 8.72 -5.57
CA LEU A 15 25.28 9.41 -4.42
C LEU A 15 25.85 10.83 -4.34
N ILE A 16 24.99 11.83 -4.41
CA ILE A 16 25.36 13.24 -4.31
C ILE A 16 25.31 13.69 -2.85
N ARG A 17 24.23 13.31 -2.15
CA ARG A 17 24.03 13.63 -0.73
C ARG A 17 23.01 12.70 -0.10
N ALA A 18 23.20 12.38 1.16
CA ALA A 18 22.20 11.74 2.00
C ALA A 18 21.90 12.60 3.22
N ARG A 19 20.68 12.50 3.74
CA ARG A 19 20.30 13.06 5.04
C ARG A 19 19.29 12.15 5.73
N PRO A 20 19.22 12.14 7.07
CA PRO A 20 18.18 11.40 7.77
C PRO A 20 16.78 11.77 7.27
N LEU A 21 15.95 10.76 7.03
CA LEU A 21 14.54 10.95 6.73
C LEU A 21 13.78 11.27 8.04
N ALA A 22 12.76 12.13 7.97
CA ALA A 22 11.94 12.45 9.13
C ALA A 22 11.30 11.17 9.72
N SER A 23 11.29 11.04 11.05
CA SER A 23 10.81 9.83 11.74
C SER A 23 9.38 9.44 11.34
N ARG A 24 8.48 10.42 11.14
CA ARG A 24 7.10 10.19 10.69
C ARG A 24 6.97 9.50 9.31
N PHE A 25 8.02 9.50 8.50
CA PHE A 25 8.04 8.84 7.18
C PHE A 25 8.78 7.51 7.19
N ARG A 26 9.30 7.09 8.34
CA ARG A 26 10.04 5.84 8.51
C ARG A 26 9.04 4.68 8.62
N PRO A 27 9.10 3.66 7.75
CA PRO A 27 8.36 2.40 7.92
C PRO A 27 8.81 1.68 9.19
N ASP A 28 7.97 0.78 9.71
CA ASP A 28 8.38 -0.10 10.79
C ASP A 28 9.54 -1.00 10.36
N HIS A 29 10.30 -1.51 11.32
CA HIS A 29 11.51 -2.32 11.10
C HIS A 29 12.67 -1.59 10.39
N ALA A 30 12.57 -0.29 10.13
CA ALA A 30 13.70 0.51 9.65
C ALA A 30 14.58 1.00 10.81
N GLY A 31 15.74 0.37 11.01
CA GLY A 31 16.77 0.84 11.94
C GLY A 31 17.33 2.21 11.53
N ALA A 32 17.47 2.46 10.22
CA ALA A 32 17.83 3.75 9.68
C ALA A 32 17.01 4.10 8.44
N ALA A 33 16.80 5.39 8.21
CA ALA A 33 16.09 5.88 7.03
C ALA A 33 16.75 7.17 6.51
N TYR A 34 16.99 7.24 5.21
CA TYR A 34 17.66 8.34 4.56
C TYR A 34 16.80 8.86 3.42
N ARG A 35 16.77 10.19 3.26
CA ARG A 35 16.50 10.79 1.96
C ARG A 35 17.81 10.95 1.20
N VAL A 36 17.90 10.32 0.05
CA VAL A 36 19.06 10.38 -0.84
C VAL A 36 18.82 11.30 -2.02
N PHE A 37 19.90 11.87 -2.50
CA PHE A 37 20.01 12.68 -3.70
C PHE A 37 21.08 12.01 -4.54
N TYR A 38 20.75 11.60 -5.75
CA TYR A 38 21.66 10.84 -6.59
C TYR A 38 21.58 11.31 -8.05
N GLN A 39 22.62 10.99 -8.80
CA GLN A 39 22.69 11.24 -10.23
C GLN A 39 21.87 10.17 -10.96
N GLY A 40 20.79 10.55 -11.64
CA GLY A 40 20.06 9.71 -12.59
C GLY A 40 20.28 10.15 -14.04
N VAL A 41 19.59 9.49 -14.96
CA VAL A 41 19.49 9.83 -16.38
C VAL A 41 18.04 10.20 -16.66
N GLY A 42 17.80 11.42 -17.15
CA GLY A 42 16.45 11.81 -17.52
C GLY A 42 16.02 11.20 -18.85
N HIS A 43 14.71 11.20 -19.10
CA HIS A 43 14.10 10.70 -20.33
C HIS A 43 14.63 11.34 -21.63
N ASP A 44 15.34 12.47 -21.55
CA ASP A 44 16.01 13.14 -22.66
C ASP A 44 17.49 12.75 -22.81
N GLY A 45 17.95 11.74 -22.08
CA GLY A 45 19.31 11.21 -22.06
C GLY A 45 20.32 12.08 -21.30
N ARG A 46 19.86 13.16 -20.64
CA ARG A 46 20.73 14.07 -19.89
C ARG A 46 20.82 13.66 -18.42
N GLY A 47 21.97 13.88 -17.80
CA GLY A 47 22.11 13.64 -16.37
C GLY A 47 21.19 14.55 -15.55
N ARG A 48 20.46 13.97 -14.59
CA ARG A 48 19.55 14.69 -13.69
C ARG A 48 19.80 14.36 -12.23
N LEU A 49 19.44 15.31 -11.36
CA LEU A 49 19.35 15.06 -9.93
C LEU A 49 18.03 14.35 -9.67
N VAL A 50 18.06 13.22 -8.99
CA VAL A 50 16.86 12.47 -8.56
C VAL A 50 16.91 12.28 -7.05
N THR A 51 15.75 12.19 -6.40
CA THR A 51 15.67 11.87 -4.97
C THR A 51 14.95 10.57 -4.69
N GLY A 52 15.09 10.10 -3.47
CA GLY A 52 14.39 8.91 -3.01
C GLY A 52 14.64 8.65 -1.53
N SER A 53 14.10 7.55 -1.05
CA SER A 53 14.27 7.07 0.31
C SER A 53 15.07 5.76 0.32
N VAL A 54 15.92 5.60 1.32
CA VAL A 54 16.61 4.33 1.60
C VAL A 54 16.28 3.94 3.03
N PHE A 55 15.76 2.74 3.23
CA PHE A 55 15.39 2.18 4.51
C PHE A 55 16.30 0.98 4.80
N VAL A 56 17.04 1.05 5.90
CA VAL A 56 17.93 -0.03 6.34
C VAL A 56 17.23 -0.78 7.47
N PRO A 57 17.16 -2.12 7.43
CA PRO A 57 16.52 -2.91 8.47
C PRO A 57 17.15 -2.65 9.85
N ASP A 58 16.38 -2.85 10.90
CA ASP A 58 16.93 -3.03 12.24
C ASP A 58 17.70 -4.36 12.35
N GLY A 59 18.47 -4.52 13.42
CA GLY A 59 19.23 -5.74 13.68
C GLY A 59 20.61 -5.80 13.00
N THR A 60 21.09 -7.03 12.80
CA THR A 60 22.46 -7.31 12.31
C THR A 60 22.42 -7.75 10.85
N PRO A 61 23.18 -7.11 9.95
CA PRO A 61 23.24 -7.50 8.55
C PRO A 61 23.80 -8.92 8.38
N PRO A 62 23.34 -9.69 7.39
CA PRO A 62 23.97 -10.96 7.04
C PRO A 62 25.38 -10.73 6.47
N ALA A 63 26.15 -11.81 6.34
CA ALA A 63 27.45 -11.75 5.69
C ALA A 63 27.31 -11.21 4.26
N GLY A 64 28.04 -10.14 3.92
CA GLY A 64 27.94 -9.45 2.63
C GLY A 64 26.96 -8.27 2.60
N GLY A 65 26.21 -8.03 3.69
CA GLY A 65 25.26 -6.92 3.80
C GLY A 65 23.82 -7.31 3.47
N TRP A 66 22.88 -6.42 3.78
CA TRP A 66 21.46 -6.65 3.52
C TRP A 66 21.17 -6.76 2.01
N PRO A 67 20.49 -7.81 1.53
CA PRO A 67 19.97 -7.82 0.16
C PRO A 67 18.99 -6.65 -0.03
N VAL A 68 18.91 -6.13 -1.25
CA VAL A 68 18.14 -4.91 -1.54
C VAL A 68 16.85 -5.25 -2.30
N VAL A 69 15.74 -4.67 -1.86
CA VAL A 69 14.52 -4.55 -2.66
C VAL A 69 14.42 -3.11 -3.14
N SER A 70 14.51 -2.89 -4.45
CA SER A 70 14.15 -1.60 -5.03
C SER A 70 12.65 -1.54 -5.23
N TYR A 71 11.98 -0.79 -4.37
CA TYR A 71 10.55 -0.59 -4.38
C TYR A 71 10.16 0.58 -5.28
N ALA A 72 9.51 0.27 -6.40
CA ALA A 72 8.88 1.21 -7.30
C ALA A 72 7.46 1.54 -6.79
N HIS A 73 7.25 2.77 -6.33
CA HIS A 73 5.98 3.19 -5.75
C HIS A 73 4.88 3.37 -6.81
N GLY A 74 3.63 3.28 -6.35
CA GLY A 74 2.44 3.57 -7.16
C GLY A 74 2.27 5.07 -7.44
N THR A 75 1.17 5.45 -8.09
CA THR A 75 0.94 6.86 -8.43
C THR A 75 0.69 7.70 -7.18
N THR A 76 1.56 8.67 -6.91
CA THR A 76 1.35 9.65 -5.82
C THR A 76 0.87 11.01 -6.33
N GLY A 77 1.20 11.34 -7.58
CA GLY A 77 0.90 12.60 -8.28
C GLY A 77 2.05 12.95 -9.23
N LEU A 78 1.96 14.11 -9.90
CA LEU A 78 2.94 14.53 -10.92
C LEU A 78 3.85 15.70 -10.48
N SER A 79 3.84 16.05 -9.18
CA SER A 79 4.44 17.29 -8.70
C SER A 79 5.48 17.08 -7.61
N ASP A 80 6.34 18.07 -7.40
CA ASP A 80 7.32 18.05 -6.31
C ASP A 80 6.72 17.84 -4.92
N ARG A 81 5.45 18.22 -4.71
CA ARG A 81 4.78 18.04 -3.41
C ARG A 81 4.16 16.65 -3.24
N THR A 82 4.30 15.76 -4.21
CA THR A 82 3.78 14.38 -4.15
C THR A 82 4.88 13.33 -4.10
N ALA A 83 6.15 13.74 -4.13
CA ALA A 83 7.30 12.84 -4.02
C ALA A 83 7.34 12.11 -2.66
N PRO A 84 7.39 10.77 -2.63
CA PRO A 84 7.38 9.99 -1.38
C PRO A 84 8.46 10.38 -0.37
N SER A 85 9.67 10.73 -0.81
CA SER A 85 10.76 11.15 0.09
C SER A 85 10.49 12.49 0.80
N ARG A 86 9.46 13.23 0.37
CA ARG A 86 9.03 14.50 0.98
C ARG A 86 7.77 14.36 1.81
N THR A 87 6.84 13.51 1.40
CA THR A 87 5.51 13.39 2.01
C THR A 87 5.26 12.08 2.72
N GLY A 88 6.17 11.12 2.61
CA GLY A 88 5.95 9.73 3.00
C GLY A 88 5.27 8.93 1.90
N LEU A 89 5.43 7.62 1.98
CA LEU A 89 4.70 6.64 1.16
C LEU A 89 3.23 6.58 1.59
N LEU A 90 2.36 6.11 0.69
CA LEU A 90 0.98 5.81 1.03
C LEU A 90 0.91 4.70 2.09
N ARG A 91 -0.16 4.68 2.88
CA ARG A 91 -0.29 3.78 4.05
C ARG A 91 -0.01 2.31 3.72
N LEU A 92 -0.62 1.78 2.65
CA LEU A 92 -0.46 0.37 2.25
C LEU A 92 0.95 0.09 1.70
N GLU A 93 1.53 1.02 0.94
CA GLU A 93 2.90 0.89 0.44
C GLU A 93 3.94 0.96 1.58
N ARG A 94 3.73 1.84 2.57
CA ARG A 94 4.56 1.91 3.79
C ARG A 94 4.51 0.60 4.57
N ALA A 95 3.32 0.02 4.74
CA ALA A 95 3.16 -1.28 5.39
C ALA A 95 3.84 -2.41 4.60
N HIS A 96 3.67 -2.42 3.27
CA HIS A 96 4.33 -3.38 2.40
C HIS A 96 5.86 -3.31 2.48
N ILE A 97 6.43 -2.10 2.53
CA ILE A 97 7.86 -1.89 2.74
C ILE A 97 8.32 -2.34 4.14
N ALA A 98 7.51 -2.07 5.18
CA ALA A 98 7.82 -2.52 6.54
C ALA A 98 7.98 -4.04 6.62
N THR A 99 7.20 -4.80 5.86
CA THR A 99 7.33 -6.25 5.85
C THR A 99 8.56 -6.74 5.08
N TRP A 100 8.97 -6.07 3.99
CA TRP A 100 10.29 -6.34 3.37
C TRP A 100 11.45 -6.12 4.34
N LEU A 101 11.40 -5.03 5.11
CA LEU A 101 12.38 -4.73 6.15
C LEU A 101 12.38 -5.82 7.23
N ALA A 102 11.21 -6.26 7.68
CA ALA A 102 11.07 -7.35 8.65
C ALA A 102 11.65 -8.68 8.14
N SER A 103 11.57 -8.95 6.83
CA SER A 103 12.17 -10.12 6.17
C SER A 103 13.70 -10.00 5.96
N GLY A 104 14.31 -8.91 6.41
CA GLY A 104 15.75 -8.68 6.31
C GLY A 104 16.20 -8.19 4.94
N TYR A 105 15.38 -7.38 4.26
CA TYR A 105 15.77 -6.68 3.03
C TYR A 105 15.90 -5.19 3.31
N ALA A 106 17.01 -4.58 2.90
CA ALA A 106 17.05 -3.13 2.78
C ALA A 106 16.17 -2.69 1.61
N VAL A 107 15.47 -1.57 1.77
CA VAL A 107 14.52 -1.10 0.76
C VAL A 107 14.95 0.25 0.23
N THR A 108 15.14 0.35 -1.08
CA THR A 108 15.30 1.63 -1.77
C THR A 108 13.98 2.01 -2.44
N ALA A 109 13.58 3.27 -2.39
CA ALA A 109 12.36 3.75 -3.04
C ALA A 109 12.65 5.10 -3.69
N THR A 110 12.86 5.11 -5.01
CA THR A 110 13.10 6.35 -5.74
C THR A 110 11.82 7.18 -5.81
N ASP A 111 11.93 8.51 -5.84
CA ASP A 111 10.80 9.36 -6.16
C ASP A 111 10.47 9.35 -7.66
N TYR A 112 11.33 8.80 -8.53
CA TYR A 112 11.39 9.06 -9.98
C TYR A 112 11.83 10.48 -10.33
N GLU A 113 12.36 10.65 -11.54
CA GLU A 113 12.73 11.96 -12.06
C GLU A 113 11.52 12.90 -12.14
N GLY A 114 11.77 14.20 -11.92
CA GLY A 114 10.74 15.23 -11.93
C GLY A 114 9.81 15.22 -10.72
N LEU A 115 9.99 14.28 -9.78
CA LEU A 115 9.37 14.32 -8.47
C LEU A 115 10.41 14.80 -7.45
N ALA A 116 10.15 15.95 -6.85
CA ALA A 116 11.01 16.67 -5.90
C ALA A 116 12.32 17.21 -6.48
N THR A 117 12.43 17.25 -7.80
CA THR A 117 13.60 17.66 -8.57
C THR A 117 13.17 18.41 -9.84
N PRO A 118 14.01 19.29 -10.42
CA PRO A 118 13.60 20.10 -11.56
C PRO A 118 13.17 19.27 -12.78
N GLY A 119 12.10 19.72 -13.44
CA GLY A 119 11.54 19.08 -14.63
C GLY A 119 10.24 18.33 -14.33
N PRO A 120 9.46 17.98 -15.37
CA PRO A 120 8.24 17.20 -15.19
C PRO A 120 8.56 15.71 -14.97
N HIS A 121 7.70 15.02 -14.22
CA HIS A 121 7.72 13.57 -14.15
C HIS A 121 7.16 12.96 -15.45
N PRO A 122 7.93 12.17 -16.21
CA PRO A 122 7.46 11.51 -17.43
C PRO A 122 6.66 10.26 -17.06
N TYR A 123 5.45 10.48 -16.55
CA TYR A 123 4.55 9.44 -16.08
C TYR A 123 4.32 8.36 -17.14
N PHE A 124 4.49 7.08 -16.75
CA PHE A 124 4.49 5.90 -17.62
C PHE A 124 5.55 5.85 -18.73
N ASN A 125 6.57 6.71 -18.68
CA ASN A 125 7.79 6.45 -19.46
C ASN A 125 8.60 5.36 -18.78
N GLY A 126 8.37 4.11 -19.22
CA GLY A 126 9.01 2.93 -18.67
C GLY A 126 10.53 2.96 -18.71
N GLU A 127 11.12 3.48 -19.79
CA GLU A 127 12.57 3.60 -19.97
C GLU A 127 13.20 4.52 -18.91
N ALA A 128 12.58 5.67 -18.66
CA ALA A 128 13.08 6.64 -17.69
C ALA A 128 12.97 6.12 -16.25
N VAL A 129 11.81 5.54 -15.88
CA VAL A 129 11.60 5.06 -14.51
C VAL A 129 12.45 3.84 -14.18
N SER A 130 12.80 2.99 -15.17
CA SER A 130 13.69 1.85 -14.93
C SER A 130 15.10 2.28 -14.54
N ASP A 131 15.63 3.33 -15.15
CA ASP A 131 16.95 3.86 -14.82
C ASP A 131 16.99 4.35 -13.36
N ASP A 132 15.98 5.12 -12.94
CA ASP A 132 15.84 5.63 -11.57
C ASP A 132 15.73 4.50 -10.53
N VAL A 133 14.96 3.45 -10.84
CA VAL A 133 14.77 2.29 -9.96
C VAL A 133 16.08 1.52 -9.76
N ILE A 134 16.94 1.44 -10.77
CA ILE A 134 18.25 0.79 -10.67
C ILE A 134 19.29 1.71 -10.01
N ASP A 135 19.32 2.98 -10.40
CA ASP A 135 20.34 3.93 -9.96
C ASP A 135 20.21 4.28 -8.46
N ILE A 136 19.01 4.22 -7.89
CA ILE A 136 18.88 4.37 -6.43
C ILE A 136 19.54 3.21 -5.66
N VAL A 137 19.58 1.99 -6.22
CA VAL A 137 20.28 0.84 -5.61
C VAL A 137 21.78 1.13 -5.56
N ARG A 138 22.36 1.59 -6.67
CA ARG A 138 23.76 2.05 -6.75
C ARG A 138 24.06 3.15 -5.73
N ALA A 139 23.16 4.13 -5.61
CA ALA A 139 23.33 5.25 -4.69
C ALA A 139 23.24 4.80 -3.22
N ALA A 140 22.33 3.88 -2.91
CA ALA A 140 22.17 3.35 -1.56
C ALA A 140 23.42 2.58 -1.10
N ARG A 141 24.08 1.84 -2.00
CA ARG A 141 25.32 1.11 -1.72
C ARG A 141 26.52 2.02 -1.39
N GLN A 142 26.41 3.33 -1.61
CA GLN A 142 27.42 4.33 -1.22
C GLN A 142 27.15 4.95 0.16
N LEU A 143 26.07 4.55 0.84
CA LEU A 143 25.85 4.92 2.24
C LEU A 143 26.79 4.12 3.16
N ASP A 144 27.01 4.64 4.36
CA ASP A 144 27.77 3.95 5.42
C ASP A 144 26.92 2.86 6.09
N HIS A 145 26.41 1.93 5.26
CA HIS A 145 25.61 0.77 5.65
C HIS A 145 26.01 -0.44 4.80
N PRO A 146 26.11 -1.64 5.38
CA PRO A 146 26.43 -2.84 4.63
C PRO A 146 25.22 -3.33 3.84
N LEU A 147 25.15 -2.94 2.58
CA LEU A 147 24.17 -3.42 1.60
C LEU A 147 24.85 -4.38 0.61
N ALA A 148 24.18 -5.49 0.28
CA ALA A 148 24.66 -6.45 -0.71
C ALA A 148 24.41 -5.93 -2.15
N ASP A 149 25.12 -6.50 -3.11
CA ASP A 149 24.94 -6.25 -4.56
C ASP A 149 23.75 -7.04 -5.13
N ARG A 150 23.29 -8.03 -4.38
CA ARG A 150 22.11 -8.85 -4.69
C ARG A 150 20.84 -8.08 -4.44
N TRP A 151 19.98 -8.02 -5.45
CA TRP A 151 18.78 -7.20 -5.37
C TRP A 151 17.61 -7.72 -6.21
N LEU A 152 16.41 -7.34 -5.78
CA LEU A 152 15.14 -7.57 -6.45
C LEU A 152 14.49 -6.22 -6.75
N VAL A 153 13.61 -6.16 -7.74
CA VAL A 153 12.68 -5.04 -7.90
C VAL A 153 11.28 -5.48 -7.47
N ALA A 154 10.60 -4.64 -6.70
CA ALA A 154 9.21 -4.83 -6.35
C ALA A 154 8.44 -3.56 -6.72
N GLY A 155 7.21 -3.66 -7.21
CA GLY A 155 6.45 -2.45 -7.54
C GLY A 155 4.95 -2.66 -7.59
N PHE A 156 4.23 -1.56 -7.36
CA PHE A 156 2.77 -1.55 -7.28
C PHE A 156 2.11 -0.56 -8.25
N SER A 157 1.06 -0.97 -8.96
CA SER A 157 0.33 -0.10 -9.90
C SER A 157 1.29 0.50 -10.94
N GLN A 158 1.42 1.82 -11.06
CA GLN A 158 2.50 2.45 -11.86
C GLN A 158 3.89 1.86 -11.55
N GLY A 159 4.21 1.64 -10.28
CA GLY A 159 5.45 1.01 -9.87
C GLY A 159 5.58 -0.44 -10.32
N GLY A 160 4.46 -1.17 -10.46
CA GLY A 160 4.46 -2.52 -11.04
C GLY A 160 4.81 -2.49 -12.53
N HIS A 161 4.32 -1.48 -13.25
CA HIS A 161 4.77 -1.19 -14.63
C HIS A 161 6.27 -0.85 -14.67
N ALA A 162 6.74 0.04 -13.80
CA ALA A 162 8.16 0.39 -13.70
C ALA A 162 9.05 -0.81 -13.34
N ALA A 163 8.59 -1.71 -12.46
CA ALA A 163 9.29 -2.93 -12.09
C ALA A 163 9.47 -3.87 -13.29
N LEU A 164 8.46 -3.98 -14.16
CA LEU A 164 8.56 -4.79 -15.38
C LEU A 164 9.47 -4.18 -16.44
N PHE A 165 9.50 -2.84 -16.55
CA PHE A 165 10.51 -2.17 -17.40
C PHE A 165 11.93 -2.37 -16.85
N THR A 166 12.09 -2.29 -15.53
CA THR A 166 13.36 -2.59 -14.85
C THR A 166 13.83 -4.01 -15.18
N ALA A 167 12.92 -4.99 -15.17
CA ALA A 167 13.22 -6.38 -15.50
C ALA A 167 13.80 -6.58 -16.91
N LEU A 168 13.48 -5.68 -17.86
CA LEU A 168 13.96 -5.79 -19.24
C LEU A 168 15.43 -5.39 -19.40
N ILE A 169 15.95 -4.53 -18.51
CA ILE A 169 17.25 -3.87 -18.69
C ILE A 169 18.22 -4.06 -17.53
N ALA A 170 17.75 -4.48 -16.35
CA ALA A 170 18.50 -4.45 -15.10
C ALA A 170 19.90 -5.08 -15.18
N THR A 171 19.99 -6.29 -15.73
CA THR A 171 21.25 -7.04 -15.82
C THR A 171 22.29 -6.35 -16.72
N ASP A 172 21.86 -5.78 -17.84
CA ASP A 172 22.75 -5.13 -18.81
C ASP A 172 23.08 -3.68 -18.42
N TYR A 173 22.12 -2.96 -17.83
CA TYR A 173 22.29 -1.58 -17.39
C TYR A 173 23.19 -1.48 -16.15
N ALA A 174 23.11 -2.46 -15.25
CA ALA A 174 23.91 -2.53 -14.02
C ALA A 174 24.53 -3.92 -13.79
N PRO A 175 25.50 -4.34 -14.64
CA PRO A 175 26.12 -5.66 -14.56
C PRO A 175 26.95 -5.87 -13.28
N GLU A 176 27.25 -4.80 -12.54
CA GLU A 176 27.89 -4.86 -11.23
C GLU A 176 26.92 -5.17 -10.07
N LEU A 177 25.62 -5.25 -10.34
CA LEU A 177 24.58 -5.65 -9.39
C LEU A 177 24.00 -7.02 -9.78
N ASP A 178 23.85 -7.92 -8.82
CA ASP A 178 23.25 -9.24 -9.04
C ASP A 178 21.71 -9.12 -8.98
N PHE A 179 21.10 -8.84 -10.13
CA PHE A 179 19.64 -8.76 -10.26
C PHE A 179 19.02 -10.17 -10.18
N LEU A 180 18.12 -10.36 -9.22
CA LEU A 180 17.57 -11.68 -8.89
C LEU A 180 16.20 -11.95 -9.52
N GLY A 181 15.38 -10.91 -9.71
CA GLY A 181 13.99 -11.08 -10.14
C GLY A 181 13.09 -9.88 -9.85
N THR A 182 11.83 -10.03 -10.28
CA THR A 182 10.82 -8.95 -10.29
C THR A 182 9.54 -9.38 -9.59
N VAL A 183 9.02 -8.53 -8.70
CA VAL A 183 7.67 -8.62 -8.14
C VAL A 183 6.84 -7.45 -8.67
N ALA A 184 5.79 -7.71 -9.45
CA ALA A 184 4.89 -6.68 -9.96
C ALA A 184 3.45 -6.92 -9.50
N LEU A 185 2.91 -5.95 -8.77
CA LEU A 185 1.61 -6.01 -8.11
C LEU A 185 0.62 -5.08 -8.83
N ALA A 186 -0.47 -5.64 -9.34
CA ALA A 186 -1.48 -4.94 -10.15
C ALA A 186 -0.89 -4.02 -11.25
N PRO A 187 0.07 -4.48 -12.07
CA PRO A 187 0.73 -3.62 -13.05
C PRO A 187 -0.20 -3.29 -14.25
N PRO A 188 -0.38 -2.00 -14.62
CA PRO A 188 -1.09 -1.61 -15.83
C PRO A 188 -0.18 -1.79 -17.06
N VAL A 189 -0.01 -3.04 -17.49
CA VAL A 189 0.91 -3.45 -18.56
C VAL A 189 0.47 -3.06 -19.98
N HIS A 190 -0.81 -2.75 -20.16
CA HIS A 190 -1.40 -2.38 -21.45
C HIS A 190 -2.35 -1.18 -21.29
N LEU A 191 -1.81 0.03 -21.27
CA LEU A 191 -2.60 1.23 -20.97
C LEU A 191 -3.74 1.52 -21.96
N VAL A 192 -3.61 1.15 -23.24
CA VAL A 192 -4.73 1.25 -24.19
C VAL A 192 -5.96 0.49 -23.69
N ARG A 193 -5.78 -0.76 -23.23
CA ARG A 193 -6.89 -1.59 -22.72
C ARG A 193 -7.42 -1.03 -21.40
N VAL A 194 -6.54 -0.63 -20.49
CA VAL A 194 -6.92 -0.03 -19.21
C VAL A 194 -7.78 1.22 -19.42
N ILE A 195 -7.31 2.17 -20.24
CA ILE A 195 -8.04 3.41 -20.53
C ILE A 195 -9.33 3.13 -21.31
N ALA A 196 -9.31 2.24 -22.30
CA ALA A 196 -10.53 1.84 -23.00
C ALA A 196 -11.60 1.32 -22.02
N THR A 197 -11.23 0.44 -21.09
CA THR A 197 -12.16 -0.07 -20.07
C THR A 197 -12.64 1.03 -19.13
N ARG A 198 -11.75 1.93 -18.66
CA ARG A 198 -12.13 2.99 -17.71
C ARG A 198 -12.97 4.11 -18.34
N THR A 199 -12.98 4.21 -19.66
CA THR A 199 -13.63 5.31 -20.38
C THR A 199 -14.79 4.88 -21.27
N SER A 200 -15.10 3.58 -21.34
CA SER A 200 -16.14 3.04 -22.24
C SER A 200 -17.57 3.44 -21.88
N ASP A 201 -17.85 3.65 -20.58
CA ASP A 201 -19.15 4.11 -20.11
C ASP A 201 -19.14 5.62 -19.88
N ALA A 202 -20.00 6.33 -20.61
CA ALA A 202 -20.18 7.77 -20.48
C ALA A 202 -20.72 8.19 -19.11
N ALA A 203 -21.55 7.36 -18.49
CA ALA A 203 -22.19 7.63 -17.19
C ALA A 203 -21.30 7.23 -16.00
N ALA A 204 -20.26 6.43 -16.22
CA ALA A 204 -19.32 6.06 -15.17
C ALA A 204 -18.58 7.28 -14.63
N LEU A 205 -18.28 7.24 -13.34
CA LEU A 205 -17.44 8.25 -12.69
C LEU A 205 -16.02 8.20 -13.25
N VAL A 206 -15.41 9.38 -13.37
CA VAL A 206 -14.03 9.50 -13.86
C VAL A 206 -13.09 8.77 -12.90
N CYS A 207 -12.42 7.75 -13.41
CA CYS A 207 -11.29 7.13 -12.74
C CYS A 207 -10.17 8.18 -12.59
N PRO A 208 -9.70 8.52 -11.38
CA PRO A 208 -8.75 9.63 -11.15
C PRO A 208 -7.40 9.43 -11.85
N PHE A 209 -7.08 8.19 -12.21
CA PHE A 209 -5.94 7.83 -13.03
C PHE A 209 -5.99 8.44 -14.44
N VAL A 210 -7.17 8.58 -15.05
CA VAL A 210 -7.35 9.05 -16.43
C VAL A 210 -6.80 10.48 -16.66
N PRO A 211 -7.19 11.51 -15.87
CA PRO A 211 -6.61 12.84 -16.01
C PRO A 211 -5.11 12.88 -15.72
N ILE A 212 -4.59 12.04 -14.82
CA ILE A 212 -3.14 11.93 -14.54
C ILE A 212 -2.39 11.39 -15.76
N VAL A 213 -2.91 10.34 -16.40
CA VAL A 213 -2.34 9.80 -17.64
C VAL A 213 -2.30 10.89 -18.72
N LEU A 214 -3.42 11.58 -18.96
CA LEU A 214 -3.48 12.65 -19.98
C LEU A 214 -2.52 13.81 -19.67
N ALA A 215 -2.36 14.19 -18.42
CA ALA A 215 -1.38 15.21 -18.01
C ALA A 215 0.06 14.73 -18.25
N GLY A 216 0.37 13.48 -17.85
CA GLY A 216 1.68 12.87 -18.05
C GLY A 216 2.12 12.78 -19.51
N MET A 217 1.18 12.55 -20.43
CA MET A 217 1.46 12.52 -21.87
C MET A 217 2.07 13.83 -22.39
N ARG A 218 1.69 14.99 -21.83
CA ARG A 218 2.21 16.30 -22.26
C ARG A 218 3.71 16.43 -22.03
N THR A 219 4.28 15.67 -21.09
CA THR A 219 5.72 15.67 -20.82
C THR A 219 6.53 15.18 -22.01
N ARG A 220 6.09 14.10 -22.67
CA ARG A 220 6.80 13.51 -23.84
C ARG A 220 6.25 14.03 -25.17
N TYR A 221 5.00 14.47 -25.20
CA TYR A 221 4.33 15.00 -26.39
C TYR A 221 3.75 16.39 -26.09
N PRO A 222 4.58 17.46 -26.11
CA PRO A 222 4.13 18.82 -25.81
C PRO A 222 3.00 19.31 -26.73
N ASP A 223 2.94 18.78 -27.95
CA ASP A 223 1.92 19.07 -28.96
C ASP A 223 0.65 18.18 -28.81
N PHE A 224 0.54 17.39 -27.74
CA PHE A 224 -0.63 16.56 -27.47
C PHE A 224 -1.89 17.42 -27.29
N GLY A 225 -2.73 17.44 -28.32
CA GLY A 225 -3.99 18.16 -28.33
C GLY A 225 -5.06 17.43 -27.51
N HIS A 226 -5.79 18.17 -26.69
CA HIS A 226 -6.88 17.65 -25.84
C HIS A 226 -8.24 18.28 -26.20
N GLY A 227 -8.43 18.67 -27.46
CA GLY A 227 -9.65 19.35 -27.94
C GLY A 227 -10.94 18.52 -27.86
N PHE A 228 -10.84 17.26 -27.46
CA PHE A 228 -11.98 16.39 -27.16
C PHE A 228 -12.51 16.57 -25.72
N LEU A 229 -11.74 17.19 -24.83
CA LEU A 229 -12.16 17.48 -23.46
C LEU A 229 -13.13 18.66 -23.40
N THR A 230 -14.03 18.62 -22.42
CA THR A 230 -14.80 19.80 -22.01
C THR A 230 -13.92 20.72 -21.15
N GLU A 231 -14.39 21.94 -20.84
CA GLU A 231 -13.72 22.84 -19.88
C GLU A 231 -13.46 22.14 -18.53
N ARG A 232 -14.41 21.32 -18.07
CA ARG A 232 -14.26 20.53 -16.84
C ARG A 232 -13.17 19.46 -16.99
N GLY A 233 -13.12 18.79 -18.14
CA GLY A 233 -12.06 17.81 -18.46
C GLY A 233 -10.67 18.45 -18.47
N THR A 234 -10.52 19.57 -19.17
CA THR A 234 -9.26 20.34 -19.20
C THR A 234 -8.85 20.79 -17.79
N THR A 235 -9.81 21.27 -16.99
CA THR A 235 -9.55 21.66 -15.59
C THR A 235 -9.00 20.50 -14.76
N LEU A 236 -9.53 19.28 -14.93
CA LEU A 236 -9.05 18.10 -14.21
C LEU A 236 -7.65 17.66 -14.67
N VAL A 237 -7.35 17.72 -15.97
CA VAL A 237 -6.01 17.42 -16.50
C VAL A 237 -4.99 18.43 -15.98
N ASP A 238 -5.29 19.73 -16.04
CA ASP A 238 -4.39 20.74 -15.49
C ASP A 238 -4.23 20.60 -13.97
N LEU A 239 -5.28 20.18 -13.26
CA LEU A 239 -5.21 19.93 -11.82
C LEU A 239 -4.25 18.78 -11.49
N ALA A 240 -4.26 17.72 -12.31
CA ALA A 240 -3.43 16.52 -12.10
C ALA A 240 -1.93 16.82 -12.06
N GLU A 241 -1.45 17.84 -12.77
CA GLU A 241 -0.06 18.30 -12.74
C GLU A 241 0.37 18.87 -11.37
N ARG A 242 -0.60 19.24 -10.54
CA ARG A 242 -0.35 20.01 -9.31
C ARG A 242 -0.74 19.27 -8.05
N VAL A 243 -1.59 18.25 -8.11
CA VAL A 243 -2.21 17.65 -6.92
C VAL A 243 -1.82 16.19 -6.70
N SER A 244 -1.98 15.74 -5.46
CA SER A 244 -1.83 14.35 -5.07
C SER A 244 -2.93 13.47 -5.67
N LEU A 245 -2.66 12.18 -5.80
CA LEU A 245 -3.67 11.20 -6.19
C LEU A 245 -4.91 11.29 -5.29
N VAL A 246 -4.74 11.49 -3.98
CA VAL A 246 -5.85 11.65 -3.03
C VAL A 246 -6.69 12.90 -3.32
N GLU A 247 -6.05 14.01 -3.67
CA GLU A 247 -6.77 15.22 -4.12
C GLU A 247 -7.49 14.97 -5.46
N MET A 248 -6.89 14.22 -6.39
CA MET A 248 -7.55 13.82 -7.64
C MET A 248 -8.77 12.95 -7.40
N PHE A 249 -8.70 11.95 -6.51
CA PHE A 249 -9.87 11.16 -6.11
C PHE A 249 -11.03 12.04 -5.64
N ARG A 250 -10.74 13.08 -4.84
CA ARG A 250 -11.76 14.02 -4.37
C ARG A 250 -12.32 14.87 -5.52
N ALA A 251 -11.47 15.29 -6.45
CA ALA A 251 -11.88 16.10 -7.59
C ALA A 251 -12.74 15.34 -8.60
N THR A 252 -12.55 14.02 -8.75
CA THR A 252 -13.29 13.20 -9.72
C THR A 252 -14.52 12.49 -9.15
N LYS A 253 -14.67 12.41 -7.82
CA LYS A 253 -15.69 11.59 -7.11
C LYS A 253 -17.15 11.74 -7.59
N ALA A 254 -17.53 12.88 -8.13
CA ALA A 254 -18.90 13.16 -8.58
C ALA A 254 -18.95 13.69 -10.01
N THR A 255 -17.98 13.32 -10.83
CA THR A 255 -17.87 13.75 -12.23
C THR A 255 -17.88 12.52 -13.13
N THR A 256 -18.68 12.54 -14.19
CA THR A 256 -18.75 11.44 -15.17
C THR A 256 -17.78 11.64 -16.34
N ASN A 257 -17.49 10.55 -17.06
CA ASN A 257 -16.72 10.61 -18.30
C ASN A 257 -17.38 11.53 -19.34
N HIS A 258 -18.72 11.52 -19.42
CA HIS A 258 -19.48 12.40 -20.31
C HIS A 258 -19.24 13.88 -20.03
N GLU A 259 -19.35 14.30 -18.76
CA GLU A 259 -19.19 15.70 -18.34
C GLU A 259 -17.79 16.26 -18.61
N THR A 260 -16.79 15.39 -18.79
CA THR A 260 -15.39 15.76 -18.99
C THR A 260 -14.93 15.61 -20.44
N GLY A 261 -15.72 14.97 -21.30
CA GLY A 261 -15.30 14.58 -22.64
C GLY A 261 -14.30 13.42 -22.65
N MET A 262 -14.19 12.68 -21.54
CA MET A 262 -13.30 11.52 -21.41
C MET A 262 -13.96 10.21 -21.85
N THR A 263 -15.15 10.22 -22.44
CA THR A 263 -15.77 8.99 -22.95
C THR A 263 -15.03 8.47 -24.19
N ASP A 264 -14.76 7.17 -24.19
CA ASP A 264 -14.09 6.43 -25.27
C ASP A 264 -12.78 7.07 -25.72
N LEU A 265 -11.88 7.43 -24.78
CA LEU A 265 -10.65 8.16 -25.11
C LEU A 265 -9.80 7.49 -26.20
N THR A 266 -9.79 6.16 -26.24
CA THR A 266 -9.01 5.39 -27.22
C THR A 266 -9.57 5.44 -28.64
N ARG A 267 -10.75 6.04 -28.88
CA ARG A 267 -11.25 6.34 -30.23
C ARG A 267 -10.45 7.46 -30.92
N HIS A 268 -9.67 8.20 -30.16
CA HIS A 268 -8.77 9.22 -30.68
C HIS A 268 -7.41 8.61 -30.97
N ASP A 269 -7.05 8.48 -32.26
CA ASP A 269 -5.82 7.81 -32.70
C ASP A 269 -4.55 8.33 -32.01
N HIS A 270 -4.45 9.65 -31.77
CA HIS A 270 -3.30 10.23 -31.09
C HIS A 270 -3.23 9.86 -29.60
N VAL A 271 -4.37 9.65 -28.93
CA VAL A 271 -4.42 9.15 -27.55
C VAL A 271 -4.04 7.67 -27.53
N ALA A 272 -4.65 6.86 -28.40
CA ALA A 272 -4.36 5.44 -28.49
C ALA A 272 -2.88 5.16 -28.80
N ARG A 273 -2.28 5.91 -29.73
CA ARG A 273 -0.86 5.80 -30.07
C ARG A 273 0.05 6.08 -28.88
N VAL A 274 -0.19 7.18 -28.15
CA VAL A 274 0.65 7.52 -26.99
C VAL A 274 0.49 6.48 -25.87
N LEU A 275 -0.72 5.98 -25.63
CA LEU A 275 -0.96 4.90 -24.67
C LEU A 275 -0.24 3.59 -25.06
N ASP A 276 -0.17 3.27 -26.35
CA ASP A 276 0.53 2.10 -26.85
C ASP A 276 2.04 2.22 -26.67
N GLU A 277 2.62 3.41 -26.83
CA GLU A 277 4.04 3.68 -26.57
C GLU A 277 4.44 3.46 -25.09
N CYS A 278 3.48 3.42 -24.17
CA CYS A 278 3.68 3.14 -22.76
C CYS A 278 3.48 1.65 -22.38
N ARG A 279 3.13 0.78 -23.33
CA ARG A 279 2.96 -0.65 -23.05
C ARG A 279 4.24 -1.27 -22.51
N VAL A 280 4.13 -2.24 -21.62
CA VAL A 280 5.29 -3.08 -21.26
C VAL A 280 5.59 -4.01 -22.45
N PRO A 281 6.80 -4.00 -23.01
CA PRO A 281 7.18 -4.92 -24.06
C PRO A 281 7.04 -6.39 -23.64
N ILE A 282 6.56 -7.24 -24.54
CA ILE A 282 6.63 -8.70 -24.37
C ILE A 282 7.98 -9.14 -24.90
N ALA A 283 8.85 -9.56 -23.99
CA ALA A 283 10.15 -10.12 -24.29
C ALA A 283 10.48 -11.24 -23.30
N ARG A 284 11.46 -12.07 -23.67
CA ARG A 284 12.05 -13.01 -22.72
C ARG A 284 12.82 -12.22 -21.66
N LEU A 285 12.42 -12.36 -20.41
CA LEU A 285 13.15 -11.87 -19.25
C LEU A 285 14.25 -12.88 -18.88
N ASP A 286 15.43 -12.37 -18.52
CA ASP A 286 16.57 -13.19 -18.09
C ASP A 286 16.43 -13.66 -16.63
N ARG A 287 15.61 -12.95 -15.84
CA ARG A 287 15.27 -13.27 -14.44
C ARG A 287 13.77 -13.58 -14.28
N PRO A 288 13.40 -14.38 -13.27
CA PRO A 288 12.00 -14.76 -13.05
C PRO A 288 11.16 -13.57 -12.56
N VAL A 289 9.85 -13.64 -12.82
CA VAL A 289 8.88 -12.62 -12.43
C VAL A 289 7.71 -13.23 -11.66
N PHE A 290 7.34 -12.57 -10.56
CA PHE A 290 6.09 -12.76 -9.83
C PHE A 290 5.09 -11.67 -10.23
N LEU A 291 3.93 -12.06 -10.72
CA LEU A 291 2.82 -11.20 -11.12
C LEU A 291 1.64 -11.43 -10.18
N ALA A 292 1.14 -10.37 -9.55
CA ALA A 292 -0.10 -10.43 -8.77
C ALA A 292 -1.23 -9.68 -9.48
N ALA A 293 -2.35 -10.38 -9.70
CA ALA A 293 -3.58 -9.79 -10.18
C ALA A 293 -4.63 -9.74 -9.05
N ALA A 294 -5.26 -8.59 -8.86
CA ALA A 294 -6.37 -8.43 -7.92
C ALA A 294 -7.69 -8.76 -8.61
N GLY A 295 -8.52 -9.67 -8.09
CA GLY A 295 -9.73 -10.13 -8.77
C GLY A 295 -10.82 -9.05 -8.89
N ASN A 296 -10.93 -8.18 -7.88
CA ASN A 296 -11.89 -7.08 -7.82
C ASN A 296 -11.26 -5.73 -8.18
N ASP A 297 -10.17 -5.73 -8.97
CA ASP A 297 -9.44 -4.51 -9.32
C ASP A 297 -10.32 -3.52 -10.10
N GLU A 298 -10.58 -2.37 -9.47
CA GLU A 298 -11.40 -1.28 -9.98
C GLU A 298 -10.62 -0.31 -10.89
N ILE A 299 -9.34 -0.57 -11.14
CA ILE A 299 -8.46 0.26 -11.98
C ILE A 299 -7.91 -0.54 -13.17
N VAL A 300 -7.22 -1.65 -12.90
CA VAL A 300 -6.52 -2.51 -13.87
C VAL A 300 -7.27 -3.83 -14.01
N PRO A 301 -7.98 -4.06 -15.13
CA PRO A 301 -8.73 -5.31 -15.30
C PRO A 301 -7.81 -6.55 -15.19
N PRO A 302 -8.19 -7.60 -14.43
CA PRO A 302 -7.32 -8.75 -14.18
C PRO A 302 -6.86 -9.47 -15.46
N ALA A 303 -7.75 -9.55 -16.44
CA ALA A 303 -7.47 -10.12 -17.75
C ALA A 303 -6.29 -9.44 -18.46
N VAL A 304 -6.04 -8.14 -18.22
CA VAL A 304 -4.86 -7.45 -18.79
C VAL A 304 -3.55 -8.04 -18.25
N ILE A 305 -3.53 -8.46 -16.98
CA ILE A 305 -2.36 -9.07 -16.34
C ILE A 305 -2.25 -10.54 -16.73
N HIS A 306 -3.36 -11.27 -16.79
CA HIS A 306 -3.39 -12.68 -17.23
C HIS A 306 -2.88 -12.84 -18.67
N ASP A 307 -3.41 -12.08 -19.62
CA ASP A 307 -2.98 -12.14 -21.02
C ASP A 307 -1.49 -11.78 -21.18
N PHE A 308 -1.00 -10.85 -20.35
CA PHE A 308 0.41 -10.47 -20.34
C PHE A 308 1.31 -11.57 -19.77
N ALA A 309 0.88 -12.24 -18.68
CA ALA A 309 1.60 -13.37 -18.10
C ALA A 309 1.73 -14.52 -19.11
N ASP A 310 0.64 -14.88 -19.79
CA ASP A 310 0.63 -15.90 -20.84
C ASP A 310 1.57 -15.52 -21.99
N ALA A 311 1.56 -14.26 -22.41
CA ALA A 311 2.44 -13.77 -23.47
C ALA A 311 3.92 -13.78 -23.05
N LEU A 312 4.26 -13.43 -21.81
CA LEU A 312 5.62 -13.54 -21.28
C LEU A 312 6.09 -15.00 -21.20
N ALA A 313 5.21 -15.90 -20.72
CA ALA A 313 5.52 -17.32 -20.66
C ALA A 313 5.75 -17.91 -22.06
N ALA A 314 4.90 -17.54 -23.04
CA ALA A 314 5.07 -17.93 -24.44
C ALA A 314 6.36 -17.37 -25.07
N ALA A 315 6.84 -16.22 -24.59
CA ALA A 315 8.13 -15.64 -24.97
C ALA A 315 9.34 -16.33 -24.29
N GLY A 316 9.11 -17.26 -23.37
CA GLY A 316 10.16 -18.05 -22.69
C GLY A 316 10.63 -17.47 -21.36
N SER A 317 9.88 -16.54 -20.76
CA SER A 317 10.14 -16.03 -19.40
C SER A 317 9.65 -17.00 -18.33
N THR A 318 10.35 -17.06 -17.19
CA THR A 318 9.85 -17.76 -16.00
C THR A 318 8.86 -16.86 -15.26
N VAL A 319 7.56 -17.16 -15.40
CA VAL A 319 6.47 -16.37 -14.81
C VAL A 319 5.77 -17.16 -13.72
N HIS A 320 5.62 -16.56 -12.55
CA HIS A 320 4.72 -17.01 -11.50
C HIS A 320 3.58 -15.98 -11.42
N LEU A 321 2.37 -16.39 -11.80
CA LEU A 321 1.18 -15.55 -11.74
C LEU A 321 0.27 -16.05 -10.62
N GLU A 322 -0.10 -15.16 -9.71
CA GLU A 322 -1.10 -15.43 -8.67
C GLU A 322 -2.26 -14.42 -8.78
N THR A 323 -3.48 -14.90 -8.57
CA THR A 323 -4.69 -14.05 -8.61
C THR A 323 -5.38 -14.10 -7.26
N TYR A 324 -5.63 -12.93 -6.70
CA TYR A 324 -6.23 -12.77 -5.37
C TYR A 324 -7.69 -12.35 -5.56
N PRO A 325 -8.67 -13.27 -5.55
CA PRO A 325 -10.01 -13.01 -6.06
C PRO A 325 -10.73 -11.88 -5.31
N GLU A 326 -10.53 -11.80 -4.00
CA GLU A 326 -11.18 -10.82 -3.13
C GLU A 326 -10.43 -9.48 -3.04
N ALA A 327 -9.19 -9.40 -3.53
CA ALA A 327 -8.42 -8.18 -3.48
C ALA A 327 -8.93 -7.14 -4.49
N ASP A 328 -9.00 -5.89 -4.05
CA ASP A 328 -9.14 -4.69 -4.89
C ASP A 328 -7.76 -4.14 -5.31
N HIS A 329 -7.74 -3.03 -6.06
CA HIS A 329 -6.48 -2.47 -6.56
C HIS A 329 -5.48 -2.14 -5.44
N GLY A 330 -5.93 -1.68 -4.27
CA GLY A 330 -5.04 -1.28 -3.18
C GLY A 330 -4.63 -2.44 -2.27
N THR A 331 -5.61 -3.27 -1.89
CA THR A 331 -5.47 -4.37 -0.93
C THR A 331 -4.60 -5.51 -1.45
N ILE A 332 -4.33 -5.57 -2.76
CA ILE A 332 -3.35 -6.48 -3.37
C ILE A 332 -1.96 -6.39 -2.72
N LEU A 333 -1.57 -5.20 -2.25
CA LEU A 333 -0.30 -5.00 -1.54
C LEU A 333 -0.18 -5.84 -0.27
N THR A 334 -1.31 -6.08 0.40
CA THR A 334 -1.39 -6.90 1.61
C THR A 334 -1.66 -8.35 1.25
N ALA A 335 -2.59 -8.61 0.33
CA ALA A 335 -3.00 -9.97 -0.04
C ALA A 335 -1.84 -10.76 -0.67
N ALA A 336 -1.08 -10.13 -1.57
CA ALA A 336 0.01 -10.80 -2.29
C ALA A 336 1.33 -10.84 -1.52
N HIS A 337 1.43 -10.15 -0.39
CA HIS A 337 2.70 -10.00 0.31
C HIS A 337 3.33 -11.32 0.77
N PRO A 338 2.59 -12.27 1.41
CA PRO A 338 3.17 -13.52 1.87
C PRO A 338 3.79 -14.33 0.71
N ASP A 339 3.06 -14.50 -0.39
CA ASP A 339 3.52 -15.28 -1.53
C ASP A 339 4.68 -14.58 -2.26
N ALA A 340 4.60 -13.26 -2.41
CA ALA A 340 5.66 -12.47 -3.03
C ALA A 340 6.98 -12.54 -2.24
N THR A 341 6.92 -12.52 -0.91
CA THR A 341 8.11 -12.62 -0.05
C THR A 341 8.68 -14.03 0.00
N GLU A 342 7.84 -15.06 0.02
CA GLU A 342 8.26 -16.45 -0.09
C GLU A 342 8.95 -16.72 -1.44
N TRP A 343 8.33 -16.24 -2.53
CA TRP A 343 8.90 -16.30 -3.86
C TRP A 343 10.24 -15.58 -3.95
N ALA A 344 10.33 -14.37 -3.39
CA ALA A 344 11.55 -13.57 -3.36
C ALA A 344 12.67 -14.24 -2.56
N ALA A 345 12.34 -14.79 -1.37
CA ALA A 345 13.28 -15.53 -0.53
C ALA A 345 13.85 -16.76 -1.27
N THR A 346 12.97 -17.53 -1.92
CA THR A 346 13.35 -18.69 -2.73
C THR A 346 14.26 -18.27 -3.89
N THR A 347 13.89 -17.21 -4.61
CA THR A 347 14.64 -16.67 -5.75
C THR A 347 16.01 -16.13 -5.32
N ALA A 348 16.08 -15.48 -4.16
CA ALA A 348 17.32 -14.94 -3.62
C ALA A 348 18.21 -16.01 -2.97
N GLY A 349 17.72 -17.23 -2.74
CA GLY A 349 18.41 -18.19 -1.87
C GLY A 349 18.66 -17.63 -0.46
N HIS A 350 17.79 -16.71 -0.03
CA HIS A 350 17.83 -16.05 1.27
C HIS A 350 16.87 -16.82 2.19
N SER A 351 17.38 -17.38 3.29
CA SER A 351 16.50 -17.86 4.35
C SER A 351 16.05 -16.62 5.14
N PRO A 352 14.79 -16.19 5.01
CA PRO A 352 14.34 -15.03 5.76
C PRO A 352 14.50 -15.33 7.24
N ALA A 353 14.90 -14.32 8.03
CA ALA A 353 14.75 -14.43 9.47
C ALA A 353 13.29 -14.81 9.75
N PRO A 354 12.99 -15.71 10.71
CA PRO A 354 11.60 -16.04 11.02
C PRO A 354 10.88 -14.75 11.41
N VAL A 355 10.06 -14.25 10.48
CA VAL A 355 9.21 -13.10 10.70
C VAL A 355 8.08 -13.63 11.57
N THR A 356 8.14 -13.34 12.87
CA THR A 356 6.94 -13.38 13.69
C THR A 356 6.21 -12.08 13.39
N PRO A 357 5.14 -12.05 12.58
CA PRO A 357 4.32 -10.86 12.51
C PRO A 357 3.88 -10.54 13.95
N SER A 358 3.92 -9.27 14.36
CA SER A 358 3.27 -8.84 15.60
C SER A 358 1.97 -8.10 15.25
N PRO A 359 0.91 -8.83 14.84
CA PRO A 359 -0.35 -8.23 14.41
C PRO A 359 -1.16 -7.58 15.55
N ARG A 360 -0.70 -7.64 16.81
CA ARG A 360 -1.51 -7.22 17.97
C ARG A 360 -1.55 -5.70 18.18
N PHE A 361 -0.41 -5.03 18.01
CA PHE A 361 -0.24 -3.62 18.36
C PHE A 361 -0.77 -2.70 17.27
N ASP A 362 -0.43 -3.02 16.02
CA ASP A 362 -0.68 -2.16 14.86
C ASP A 362 -2.18 -2.12 14.48
N LEU A 363 -2.97 -3.12 14.92
CA LEU A 363 -4.43 -3.12 14.81
C LEU A 363 -5.13 -2.23 15.85
N LEU A 364 -4.53 -2.03 17.02
CA LEU A 364 -5.08 -1.23 18.11
C LEU A 364 -4.67 0.25 18.02
N ASP A 365 -3.58 0.55 17.30
CA ASP A 365 -3.08 1.91 17.06
C ASP A 365 -3.83 2.56 15.89
N ALA A 366 -5.07 3.00 16.15
CA ALA A 366 -5.94 3.61 15.15
C ALA A 366 -5.38 4.93 14.57
N THR A 367 -4.49 5.61 15.30
CA THR A 367 -3.82 6.83 14.87
C THR A 367 -2.51 6.58 14.13
N GLY A 368 -1.94 5.37 14.25
CA GLY A 368 -0.74 4.92 13.54
C GLY A 368 0.53 5.64 13.98
N ASP A 369 0.57 6.09 15.24
CA ASP A 369 1.65 6.91 15.77
C ASP A 369 2.66 6.16 16.64
N GLY A 370 2.51 4.83 16.72
CA GLY A 370 3.39 3.92 17.44
C GLY A 370 3.04 3.79 18.93
N TYR A 371 1.88 4.31 19.36
CA TYR A 371 1.41 4.28 20.73
C TYR A 371 -0.11 4.06 20.80
N LEU A 372 -0.55 3.21 21.72
CA LEU A 372 -1.96 3.16 22.08
C LEU A 372 -2.28 4.30 23.03
N ARG A 373 -3.34 5.06 22.75
CA ARG A 373 -3.87 6.13 23.59
C ARG A 373 -5.37 5.98 23.76
N ARG A 374 -5.90 6.76 24.70
CA ARG A 374 -7.34 6.96 24.88
C ARG A 374 -8.06 7.28 23.56
N ASP A 375 -7.43 8.09 22.71
CA ASP A 375 -8.03 8.58 21.48
C ASP A 375 -8.25 7.46 20.45
N ASP A 376 -7.37 6.44 20.40
CA ASP A 376 -7.53 5.29 19.50
C ASP A 376 -8.81 4.51 19.82
N TYR A 377 -9.06 4.28 21.11
CA TYR A 377 -10.26 3.60 21.60
C TYR A 377 -11.53 4.47 21.44
N GLU A 378 -11.41 5.80 21.57
CA GLU A 378 -12.55 6.71 21.35
C GLU A 378 -12.93 6.85 19.88
N VAL A 379 -11.95 6.90 18.97
CA VAL A 379 -12.19 6.94 17.52
C VAL A 379 -12.86 5.64 17.06
N PHE A 380 -12.37 4.50 17.54
CA PHE A 380 -12.98 3.20 17.24
C PHE A 380 -14.43 3.14 17.71
N ALA A 381 -14.70 3.48 18.97
CA ALA A 381 -16.06 3.47 19.53
C ALA A 381 -17.01 4.43 18.80
N LEU A 382 -16.50 5.58 18.34
CA LEU A 382 -17.29 6.55 17.60
C LEU A 382 -17.65 6.06 16.20
N ARG A 383 -16.70 5.47 15.47
CA ARG A 383 -16.94 4.85 14.16
C ARG A 383 -17.94 3.71 14.28
N LEU A 384 -17.78 2.86 15.29
CA LEU A 384 -18.69 1.76 15.57
C LEU A 384 -20.09 2.29 15.83
N VAL A 385 -20.31 3.21 16.79
CA VAL A 385 -21.66 3.76 17.05
C VAL A 385 -22.27 4.44 15.82
N GLN A 386 -21.46 5.14 15.00
CA GLN A 386 -21.95 5.81 13.79
C GLN A 386 -22.39 4.83 12.71
N SER A 387 -21.74 3.66 12.57
CA SER A 387 -22.13 2.68 11.55
C SER A 387 -23.54 2.11 11.77
N PHE A 388 -24.04 2.11 13.01
CA PHE A 388 -25.40 1.67 13.36
C PHE A 388 -26.43 2.80 13.37
N GLY A 389 -26.06 4.03 12.99
CA GLY A 389 -27.00 5.15 12.89
C GLY A 389 -27.59 5.61 14.22
N HIS A 390 -27.02 5.19 15.36
CA HIS A 390 -27.47 5.66 16.67
C HIS A 390 -27.10 7.13 16.87
N PRO A 391 -28.02 7.98 17.39
CA PRO A 391 -27.69 9.34 17.76
C PRO A 391 -26.52 9.36 18.77
N PRO A 392 -25.56 10.30 18.67
CA PRO A 392 -24.37 10.35 19.55
C PRO A 392 -24.64 10.40 21.07
N ARG A 393 -25.87 10.68 21.48
CA ARG A 393 -26.34 10.77 22.88
C ARG A 393 -27.36 9.70 23.26
N SER A 394 -27.59 8.69 22.42
CA SER A 394 -28.46 7.56 22.79
C SER A 394 -27.84 6.75 23.93
N ALA A 395 -28.67 6.07 24.74
CA ALA A 395 -28.20 5.23 25.84
C ALA A 395 -27.20 4.16 25.34
N THR A 396 -27.50 3.52 24.20
CA THR A 396 -26.64 2.53 23.52
C THR A 396 -25.30 3.14 23.09
N ALA A 397 -25.32 4.30 22.42
CA ALA A 397 -24.11 5.00 22.00
C ALA A 397 -23.19 5.37 23.17
N MET A 398 -23.79 5.83 24.28
CA MET A 398 -23.03 6.16 25.49
C MET A 398 -22.46 4.92 26.18
N ALA A 399 -23.21 3.81 26.20
CA ALA A 399 -22.76 2.55 26.79
C ALA A 399 -21.53 1.99 26.06
N VAL A 400 -21.56 1.95 24.72
CA VAL A 400 -20.43 1.47 23.90
C VAL A 400 -19.18 2.34 24.11
N ARG A 401 -19.33 3.67 24.04
CA ARG A 401 -18.20 4.59 24.27
C ARG A 401 -17.64 4.52 25.68
N SER A 402 -18.51 4.34 26.69
CA SER A 402 -18.08 4.12 28.07
C SER A 402 -17.32 2.80 28.22
N GLY A 403 -17.77 1.75 27.53
CA GLY A 403 -17.11 0.45 27.48
C GLY A 403 -15.69 0.52 26.92
N TYR A 404 -15.49 1.13 25.74
CA TYR A 404 -14.15 1.30 25.15
C TYR A 404 -13.22 2.19 26.01
N ARG A 405 -13.77 3.21 26.69
CA ARG A 405 -12.99 4.01 27.67
C ARG A 405 -12.61 3.22 28.92
N ALA A 406 -13.46 2.31 29.37
CA ALA A 406 -13.13 1.41 30.47
C ALA A 406 -12.06 0.41 30.04
N LEU A 407 -12.16 -0.14 28.83
CA LEU A 407 -11.17 -1.03 28.22
C LEU A 407 -9.79 -0.37 28.14
N TRP A 408 -9.72 0.85 27.59
CA TRP A 408 -8.48 1.64 27.55
C TRP A 408 -7.87 1.84 28.94
N ARG A 409 -8.68 2.29 29.91
CA ARG A 409 -8.18 2.54 31.28
C ARG A 409 -7.66 1.26 31.94
N ALA A 410 -8.30 0.13 31.68
CA ALA A 410 -7.88 -1.16 32.21
C ALA A 410 -6.57 -1.65 31.57
N LEU A 411 -6.43 -1.49 30.24
CA LEU A 411 -5.18 -1.77 29.54
C LEU A 411 -4.05 -0.89 30.08
N ALA A 412 -4.21 0.44 30.01
CA ALA A 412 -3.19 1.40 30.42
C ALA A 412 -2.75 1.19 31.88
N ALA A 413 -3.70 0.92 32.80
CA ALA A 413 -3.36 0.65 34.21
C ALA A 413 -2.48 -0.60 34.41
N GLU A 414 -2.51 -1.55 33.47
CA GLU A 414 -1.72 -2.76 33.52
C GLU A 414 -0.46 -2.69 32.64
N SER A 415 -0.45 -1.88 31.59
CA SER A 415 0.61 -1.87 30.56
C SER A 415 1.49 -0.63 30.55
N ASP A 416 0.98 0.57 30.90
CA ASP A 416 1.75 1.82 30.94
C ASP A 416 2.71 1.80 32.15
N THR A 417 3.93 1.33 31.89
CA THR A 417 4.94 1.07 32.93
C THR A 417 5.78 2.29 33.24
N ASP A 418 5.95 3.19 32.28
CA ASP A 418 6.68 4.44 32.46
C ASP A 418 5.79 5.63 32.85
N GLN A 419 4.46 5.42 32.92
CA GLN A 419 3.44 6.37 33.34
C GLN A 419 3.38 7.63 32.46
N ASP A 420 3.73 7.49 31.17
CA ASP A 420 3.73 8.60 30.23
C ASP A 420 2.34 8.87 29.60
N GLY A 421 1.33 8.07 29.98
CA GLY A 421 -0.07 8.24 29.60
C GLY A 421 -0.42 7.65 28.24
N ARG A 422 0.48 6.87 27.65
CA ARG A 422 0.32 6.11 26.41
C ARG A 422 0.97 4.73 26.59
N VAL A 423 0.71 3.80 25.67
CA VAL A 423 1.28 2.45 25.77
C VAL A 423 2.08 2.17 24.52
N GLY A 424 3.40 2.03 24.68
CA GLY A 424 4.30 1.67 23.59
C GLY A 424 4.23 0.18 23.22
N LYS A 425 4.80 -0.18 22.07
CA LYS A 425 4.80 -1.57 21.57
C LYS A 425 5.44 -2.56 22.54
N ALA A 426 6.55 -2.19 23.18
CA ALA A 426 7.23 -3.04 24.15
C ALA A 426 6.39 -3.28 25.42
N GLU A 427 5.73 -2.23 25.91
CA GLU A 427 4.86 -2.27 27.09
C GLU A 427 3.62 -3.11 26.86
N PHE A 428 3.00 -2.93 25.68
CA PHE A 428 1.87 -3.72 25.25
C PHE A 428 2.24 -5.21 25.12
N LEU A 429 3.39 -5.54 24.52
CA LEU A 429 3.85 -6.92 24.40
C LEU A 429 4.16 -7.55 25.77
N ALA A 430 4.78 -6.80 26.68
CA ALA A 430 5.05 -7.26 28.04
C ALA A 430 3.76 -7.50 28.83
N TRP A 431 2.73 -6.67 28.62
CA TRP A 431 1.39 -6.86 29.15
C TRP A 431 0.72 -8.11 28.55
N ALA A 432 0.72 -8.25 27.23
CA ALA A 432 0.07 -9.36 26.52
C ALA A 432 0.70 -10.72 26.85
N ALA A 433 1.99 -10.75 27.23
CA ALA A 433 2.68 -11.98 27.64
C ALA A 433 2.33 -12.47 29.06
N ARG A 434 1.53 -11.71 29.84
CA ARG A 434 1.14 -12.10 31.20
C ARG A 434 0.11 -13.23 31.18
N ALA A 435 0.13 -14.05 32.22
CA ALA A 435 -0.82 -15.16 32.38
C ALA A 435 -2.24 -14.70 32.74
N THR A 436 -2.41 -13.47 33.27
CA THR A 436 -3.71 -12.92 33.67
C THR A 436 -3.78 -11.41 33.44
N HIS A 437 -4.98 -10.94 33.09
CA HIS A 437 -5.30 -9.53 32.80
C HIS A 437 -6.57 -9.10 33.55
N THR A 438 -6.52 -9.11 34.88
CA THR A 438 -7.71 -9.02 35.75
C THR A 438 -8.53 -7.73 35.59
N ALA A 439 -7.89 -6.58 35.36
CA ALA A 439 -8.62 -5.34 35.10
C ALA A 439 -9.21 -5.34 33.69
N PHE A 440 -8.44 -5.78 32.70
CA PHE A 440 -8.89 -5.90 31.32
C PHE A 440 -10.10 -6.83 31.19
N ASP A 441 -10.01 -8.04 31.74
CA ASP A 441 -11.04 -9.08 31.71
C ASP A 441 -12.38 -8.62 32.29
N ARG A 442 -12.35 -7.81 33.35
CA ARG A 442 -13.56 -7.25 33.97
C ARG A 442 -14.30 -6.27 33.06
N THR A 443 -13.62 -5.68 32.08
CA THR A 443 -14.23 -4.71 31.15
C THR A 443 -14.85 -5.35 29.91
N LEU A 444 -14.44 -6.57 29.56
CA LEU A 444 -14.87 -7.23 28.33
C LEU A 444 -16.37 -7.55 28.32
N ARG A 445 -16.91 -8.12 29.40
CA ARG A 445 -18.34 -8.46 29.45
C ARG A 445 -19.26 -7.24 29.34
N PRO A 446 -19.08 -6.15 30.14
CA PRO A 446 -19.88 -4.94 29.97
C PRO A 446 -19.77 -4.32 28.57
N LEU A 447 -18.58 -4.35 27.96
CA LEU A 447 -18.39 -3.86 26.59
C LEU A 447 -19.11 -4.75 25.56
N ALA A 448 -18.94 -6.06 25.64
CA ALA A 448 -19.58 -7.02 24.75
C ALA A 448 -21.12 -6.91 24.82
N THR A 449 -21.69 -6.78 26.02
CA THR A 449 -23.13 -6.53 26.19
C THR A 449 -23.57 -5.20 25.54
N ALA A 450 -22.78 -4.14 25.67
CA ALA A 450 -23.10 -2.85 25.06
C ALA A 450 -23.01 -2.90 23.52
N VAL A 451 -22.05 -3.64 22.98
CA VAL A 451 -21.90 -3.87 21.54
C VAL A 451 -23.03 -4.75 21.02
N LEU A 452 -23.42 -5.83 21.71
CA LEU A 452 -24.57 -6.65 21.31
C LEU A 452 -25.86 -5.84 21.26
N ALA A 453 -26.12 -5.00 22.27
CA ALA A 453 -27.28 -4.10 22.27
C ALA A 453 -27.25 -3.02 21.17
N LEU A 454 -26.11 -2.85 20.49
CA LEU A 454 -25.97 -2.00 19.30
C LEU A 454 -26.35 -2.77 18.02
N VAL A 455 -26.12 -4.08 18.00
CA VAL A 455 -26.33 -4.96 16.84
C VAL A 455 -27.72 -5.61 16.83
N ASP A 456 -28.25 -5.94 18.01
CA ASP A 456 -29.56 -6.52 18.24
C ASP A 456 -30.66 -5.47 17.99
N VAL A 457 -31.12 -5.40 16.73
CA VAL A 457 -32.10 -4.40 16.27
C VAL A 457 -33.52 -4.82 16.67
N ASN A 458 -33.76 -6.14 16.77
CA ASN A 458 -35.06 -6.69 17.11
C ASN A 458 -35.30 -6.82 18.64
N GLY A 459 -34.27 -6.62 19.46
CA GLY A 459 -34.33 -6.58 20.92
C GLY A 459 -34.45 -7.96 21.57
N THR A 460 -33.92 -9.00 20.92
CA THR A 460 -33.99 -10.40 21.37
C THR A 460 -32.98 -10.74 22.46
N GLY A 461 -31.97 -9.89 22.69
CA GLY A 461 -30.89 -10.08 23.65
C GLY A 461 -29.74 -10.95 23.12
N VAL A 462 -29.81 -11.39 21.87
CA VAL A 462 -28.79 -12.15 21.14
C VAL A 462 -28.62 -11.53 19.75
N VAL A 463 -27.52 -11.81 19.05
CA VAL A 463 -27.37 -11.36 17.67
C VAL A 463 -27.70 -12.50 16.72
N GLU A 464 -28.80 -12.36 15.99
CA GLU A 464 -29.21 -13.34 14.98
C GLU A 464 -28.33 -13.24 13.74
N ARG A 465 -28.28 -14.33 12.96
CA ARG A 465 -27.46 -14.40 11.74
C ARG A 465 -27.74 -13.25 10.77
N ASP A 466 -29.00 -12.93 10.51
CA ASP A 466 -29.34 -11.89 9.56
C ASP A 466 -28.99 -10.48 10.07
N GLU A 467 -29.08 -10.26 11.40
CA GLU A 467 -28.63 -9.01 12.03
C GLU A 467 -27.11 -8.86 11.91
N PHE A 468 -26.37 -9.95 12.15
CA PHE A 468 -24.93 -9.99 12.00
C PHE A 468 -24.47 -9.80 10.55
N LEU A 469 -25.10 -10.48 9.59
CA LEU A 469 -24.74 -10.37 8.17
C LEU A 469 -25.07 -8.98 7.62
N THR A 470 -26.22 -8.43 8.00
CA THR A 470 -26.59 -7.05 7.66
C THR A 470 -25.59 -6.05 8.23
N LEU A 471 -25.11 -6.29 9.45
CA LEU A 471 -24.05 -5.49 10.06
C LEU A 471 -22.74 -5.60 9.28
N ALA A 472 -22.22 -6.82 9.14
CA ALA A 472 -20.89 -7.06 8.60
C ALA A 472 -20.77 -6.51 7.16
N THR A 473 -21.82 -6.69 6.35
CA THR A 473 -21.90 -6.12 4.99
C THR A 473 -21.97 -4.59 4.99
N ARG A 474 -22.70 -3.96 5.91
CA ARG A 474 -22.71 -2.48 6.06
C ARG A 474 -21.37 -1.91 6.49
N CYS A 475 -20.60 -2.67 7.25
CA CYS A 475 -19.24 -2.31 7.64
C CYS A 475 -18.19 -2.65 6.58
N GLY A 476 -18.61 -3.03 5.36
CA GLY A 476 -17.72 -3.26 4.22
C GLY A 476 -17.12 -4.66 4.15
N LEU A 477 -17.59 -5.61 4.96
CA LEU A 477 -17.17 -7.01 4.88
C LEU A 477 -17.97 -7.72 3.77
N PRO A 478 -17.33 -8.42 2.81
CA PRO A 478 -18.03 -9.23 1.83
C PRO A 478 -18.99 -10.22 2.48
N ASP A 479 -20.14 -10.51 1.86
CA ASP A 479 -21.17 -11.41 2.43
C ASP A 479 -20.62 -12.81 2.78
N ALA A 480 -19.68 -13.32 1.97
CA ALA A 480 -19.01 -14.60 2.22
C ALA A 480 -18.13 -14.57 3.48
N ASP A 481 -17.38 -13.47 3.69
CA ASP A 481 -16.56 -13.25 4.87
C ASP A 481 -17.43 -13.01 6.12
N ALA A 482 -18.56 -12.31 5.97
CA ALA A 482 -19.54 -12.10 7.03
C ALA A 482 -20.18 -13.40 7.52
N ARG A 483 -20.51 -14.32 6.61
CA ARG A 483 -21.02 -15.66 6.96
C ARG A 483 -19.97 -16.49 7.67
N THR A 484 -18.75 -16.51 7.14
CA THR A 484 -17.62 -17.21 7.77
C THR A 484 -17.35 -16.67 9.17
N LEU A 485 -17.45 -15.35 9.36
CA LEU A 485 -17.26 -14.70 10.64
C LEU A 485 -18.36 -15.07 11.65
N PHE A 486 -19.62 -15.04 11.22
CA PHE A 486 -20.73 -15.47 12.04
C PHE A 486 -20.55 -16.91 12.52
N ASP A 487 -20.24 -17.82 11.59
CA ASP A 487 -20.08 -19.25 11.88
C ASP A 487 -18.90 -19.54 12.82
N ARG A 488 -17.90 -18.64 12.88
CA ARG A 488 -16.77 -18.72 13.82
C ARG A 488 -17.09 -18.13 15.20
N LEU A 489 -17.94 -17.10 15.26
CA LEU A 489 -18.37 -16.49 16.52
C LEU A 489 -19.45 -17.35 17.21
N ASP A 490 -20.34 -17.98 16.45
CA ASP A 490 -21.32 -18.96 16.90
C ASP A 490 -20.64 -20.33 17.19
N ALA A 491 -19.73 -20.32 18.16
CA ALA A 491 -18.90 -21.46 18.53
C ALA A 491 -19.74 -22.60 19.12
N ASN A 492 -20.93 -22.30 19.63
CA ASN A 492 -21.87 -23.30 20.13
C ASN A 492 -22.89 -23.79 19.07
N HIS A 493 -22.83 -23.25 17.85
CA HIS A 493 -23.66 -23.58 16.69
C HIS A 493 -25.17 -23.47 16.93
N ARG A 494 -25.60 -22.45 17.69
CA ARG A 494 -27.02 -22.19 17.98
C ARG A 494 -27.69 -21.30 16.94
N GLY A 495 -26.94 -20.76 15.99
CA GLY A 495 -27.44 -19.81 15.00
C GLY A 495 -27.59 -18.39 15.53
N THR A 496 -26.95 -18.07 16.66
CA THR A 496 -26.96 -16.76 17.32
C THR A 496 -25.62 -16.50 18.00
N VAL A 497 -25.16 -15.25 18.06
CA VAL A 497 -23.95 -14.87 18.80
C VAL A 497 -24.31 -14.26 20.16
N GLU A 498 -23.78 -14.84 21.24
CA GLU A 498 -24.02 -14.42 22.62
C GLU A 498 -22.87 -13.60 23.24
N THR A 499 -23.13 -12.96 24.39
CA THR A 499 -22.12 -12.16 25.11
C THR A 499 -20.88 -12.99 25.45
N ASP A 500 -21.06 -14.24 25.87
CA ASP A 500 -19.96 -15.11 26.26
C ASP A 500 -19.04 -15.46 25.09
N GLU A 501 -19.59 -15.60 23.89
CA GLU A 501 -18.83 -15.88 22.67
C GLU A 501 -18.00 -14.67 22.24
N ILE A 502 -18.56 -13.46 22.33
CA ILE A 502 -17.79 -12.22 22.06
C ILE A 502 -16.70 -12.00 23.11
N VAL A 503 -16.99 -12.25 24.39
CA VAL A 503 -15.99 -12.16 25.46
C VAL A 503 -14.88 -13.18 25.23
N HIS A 504 -15.23 -14.42 24.87
CA HIS A 504 -14.26 -15.47 24.59
C HIS A 504 -13.39 -15.14 23.37
N ALA A 505 -14.01 -14.77 22.25
CA ALA A 505 -13.31 -14.37 21.03
C ALA A 505 -12.38 -13.16 21.26
N THR A 506 -12.82 -12.17 22.06
CA THR A 506 -11.99 -11.01 22.41
C THR A 506 -10.80 -11.39 23.28
N LYS A 507 -10.99 -12.28 24.26
CA LYS A 507 -9.88 -12.81 25.07
C LYS A 507 -8.90 -13.61 24.22
N GLU A 508 -9.40 -14.51 23.39
CA GLU A 508 -8.56 -15.28 22.47
C GLU A 508 -7.77 -14.34 21.56
N PHE A 509 -8.37 -13.31 20.96
CA PHE A 509 -7.64 -12.34 20.13
C PHE A 509 -6.49 -11.64 20.86
N CYS A 510 -6.71 -11.19 22.09
CA CYS A 510 -5.68 -10.51 22.87
C CYS A 510 -4.52 -11.44 23.27
N LEU A 511 -4.79 -12.75 23.37
CA LEU A 511 -3.82 -13.77 23.82
C LEU A 511 -3.14 -14.51 22.65
N ASP A 512 -3.86 -14.73 21.55
CA ASP A 512 -3.50 -15.47 20.34
C ASP A 512 -4.30 -14.96 19.11
N PRO A 513 -3.75 -14.00 18.33
CA PRO A 513 -4.42 -13.38 17.19
C PRO A 513 -4.23 -14.17 15.88
N SER A 514 -4.06 -15.49 15.94
CA SER A 514 -3.87 -16.30 14.74
C SER A 514 -5.06 -16.10 13.76
N PRO A 515 -4.85 -16.03 12.43
CA PRO A 515 -5.90 -15.65 11.46
C PRO A 515 -7.13 -16.59 11.43
N ASP A 516 -6.96 -17.79 11.97
CA ASP A 516 -7.97 -18.82 12.17
C ASP A 516 -8.86 -18.58 13.40
N LYS A 517 -8.47 -17.68 14.32
CA LYS A 517 -9.21 -17.40 15.56
C LYS A 517 -10.36 -16.40 15.36
N PRO A 518 -11.53 -16.60 15.99
CA PRO A 518 -12.72 -15.76 15.76
C PRO A 518 -12.50 -14.28 16.05
N GLY A 519 -11.67 -13.95 17.05
CA GLY A 519 -11.44 -12.58 17.46
C GLY A 519 -10.49 -11.76 16.57
N HIS A 520 -9.72 -12.39 15.68
CA HIS A 520 -8.87 -11.71 14.69
C HIS A 520 -9.65 -10.69 13.83
N TRP A 521 -10.92 -10.98 13.64
CA TRP A 521 -11.83 -10.23 12.77
C TRP A 521 -12.64 -9.16 13.50
N LEU A 522 -12.68 -9.19 14.85
CA LEU A 522 -13.37 -8.19 15.68
C LEU A 522 -12.57 -6.87 15.77
N PHE A 523 -11.26 -6.91 15.54
CA PHE A 523 -10.33 -5.79 15.71
C PHE A 523 -9.52 -5.45 14.44
N GLY A 524 -9.63 -6.26 13.37
CA GLY A 524 -8.64 -6.31 12.29
C GLY A 524 -9.04 -5.78 10.92
N ARG A 525 -10.33 -5.48 10.67
CA ARG A 525 -10.82 -5.14 9.31
C ARG A 525 -11.80 -3.97 9.21
N PHE A 526 -12.13 -3.31 10.32
CA PHE A 526 -13.10 -2.20 10.35
C PHE A 526 -12.45 -0.84 10.59
#